data_AF-A0A522UP79-F1
#
_entry.id   AF-A0A522UP79-F1
#
_cell.length_a   1.000
_cell.length_b   1.000
_cell.length_c   1.000
_cell.angle_alpha   90.00
_cell.angle_beta   90.00
_cell.angle_gamma   90.00
#
_symmetry.space_group_name_H-M   'P 1'
#
loop_
_entity.id
_entity.type
_entity.pdbx_description
1 polymer ?
#
loop_
_entity_poly.entity_id
_entity_poly.type
_entity_poly.pdbx_seq_one_letter_code
_entity_poly.pdbx_strand_id
1 'polypeptide(L)'
;MANVSTTKKDSKSAHDAIELLLNVLPKSETGIHDIAYSVGLICRETSVPVEQATALVAAWSERLRMALPDFRERYPRYKKPSLYRYQVQYAVTSAYKRTQDKPASRKFTSLTKKAAPAASFWDRPETGPESPDKPKDKPADKKVRPGKIIAT
;
A
#
# COMPACT_ATOMS: atom_id res chain seq x y z
N MET A 1 -6.31 25.63 9.11
CA MET A 1 -7.45 25.77 8.17
C MET A 1 -7.08 25.03 6.89
N ALA A 2 -7.67 23.85 6.63
CA ALA A 2 -7.39 23.12 5.38
C ALA A 2 -8.01 23.87 4.20
N ASN A 3 -7.21 24.12 3.17
CA ASN A 3 -7.58 24.95 2.04
C ASN A 3 -8.67 24.23 1.20
N VAL A 4 -9.88 24.78 1.12
CA VAL A 4 -11.04 24.13 0.47
C VAL A 4 -10.79 23.79 -1.02
N SER A 5 -9.80 24.44 -1.67
CA SER A 5 -9.40 24.09 -3.04
C SER A 5 -8.58 22.80 -3.12
N THR A 6 -7.79 22.48 -2.08
CA THR A 6 -6.99 21.26 -2.02
C THR A 6 -7.85 20.02 -1.84
N THR A 7 -8.92 20.10 -1.03
CA THR A 7 -9.84 18.97 -0.82
C THR A 7 -10.64 18.60 -2.07
N LYS A 8 -11.10 19.58 -2.86
CA LYS A 8 -11.78 19.32 -4.15
C LYS A 8 -10.83 18.72 -5.19
N LYS A 9 -9.59 19.23 -5.27
CA LYS A 9 -8.58 18.71 -6.20
C LYS A 9 -8.16 17.28 -5.84
N ASP A 10 -8.00 16.99 -4.55
CA ASP A 10 -7.68 15.66 -4.06
C ASP A 10 -8.83 14.68 -4.28
N SER A 11 -10.09 15.11 -4.12
CA SER A 11 -11.26 14.27 -4.41
C SER A 11 -11.30 13.85 -5.89
N LYS A 12 -11.07 14.79 -6.82
CA LYS A 12 -10.96 14.46 -8.25
C LYS A 12 -9.80 13.50 -8.51
N SER A 13 -8.63 13.80 -7.96
CA SER A 13 -7.42 13.00 -8.19
C SER A 13 -7.54 11.59 -7.59
N ALA A 14 -8.26 11.43 -6.48
CA ALA A 14 -8.60 10.15 -5.89
C ALA A 14 -9.54 9.34 -6.78
N HIS A 15 -10.58 9.99 -7.34
CA HIS A 15 -11.46 9.34 -8.31
C HIS A 15 -10.66 8.84 -9.53
N ASP A 16 -9.84 9.69 -10.12
CA ASP A 16 -8.98 9.33 -11.27
C ASP A 16 -8.03 8.17 -10.90
N ALA A 17 -7.44 8.19 -9.71
CA ALA A 17 -6.55 7.13 -9.25
C ALA A 17 -7.28 5.79 -9.05
N ILE A 18 -8.45 5.83 -8.43
CA ILE A 18 -9.30 4.65 -8.23
C ILE A 18 -9.70 4.06 -9.58
N GLU A 19 -10.15 4.90 -10.53
CA GLU A 19 -10.50 4.45 -11.87
C GLU A 19 -9.32 3.78 -12.57
N LEU A 20 -8.13 4.36 -12.49
CA LEU A 20 -6.91 3.79 -13.05
C LEU A 20 -6.57 2.43 -12.42
N LEU A 21 -6.71 2.28 -11.10
CA LEU A 21 -6.47 1.02 -10.39
C LEU A 21 -7.49 -0.07 -10.79
N LEU A 22 -8.76 0.27 -10.86
CA LEU A 22 -9.84 -0.68 -11.18
C LEU A 22 -9.83 -1.08 -12.66
N ASN A 23 -9.18 -0.32 -13.54
CA ASN A 23 -8.97 -0.68 -14.94
C ASN A 23 -7.74 -1.58 -15.16
N VAL A 24 -6.94 -1.85 -14.13
CA VAL A 24 -5.81 -2.79 -14.24
C VAL A 24 -6.33 -4.22 -14.27
N LEU A 25 -5.86 -5.00 -15.26
CA LEU A 25 -5.95 -6.44 -15.23
C LEU A 25 -4.84 -6.99 -14.32
N PRO A 26 -5.16 -7.54 -13.12
CA PRO A 26 -4.14 -8.11 -12.25
C PRO A 26 -3.45 -9.29 -12.93
N LYS A 27 -2.20 -9.54 -12.54
CA LYS A 27 -1.40 -10.66 -13.05
C LYS A 27 -1.31 -11.84 -12.09
N SER A 28 -1.74 -11.64 -10.85
CA SER A 28 -1.66 -12.61 -9.76
C SER A 28 -2.70 -12.28 -8.69
N GLU A 29 -2.96 -13.23 -7.78
CA GLU A 29 -3.83 -13.01 -6.63
C GLU A 29 -3.33 -11.90 -5.70
N THR A 30 -2.01 -11.81 -5.52
CA THR A 30 -1.41 -10.69 -4.77
C THR A 30 -1.70 -9.36 -5.46
N GLY A 31 -1.71 -9.31 -6.79
CA GLY A 31 -2.10 -8.12 -7.54
C GLY A 31 -3.56 -7.71 -7.29
N ILE A 32 -4.49 -8.67 -7.17
CA ILE A 32 -5.88 -8.39 -6.81
C ILE A 32 -5.97 -7.78 -5.41
N HIS A 33 -5.29 -8.40 -4.44
CA HIS A 33 -5.22 -7.89 -3.08
C HIS A 33 -4.63 -6.47 -3.04
N ASP A 34 -3.52 -6.24 -3.73
CA ASP A 34 -2.82 -4.95 -3.74
C ASP A 34 -3.66 -3.83 -4.36
N ILE A 35 -4.42 -4.14 -5.42
CA ILE A 35 -5.37 -3.19 -6.02
C ILE A 35 -6.47 -2.84 -5.00
N ALA A 36 -7.13 -3.85 -4.43
CA ALA A 36 -8.20 -3.66 -3.45
C ALA A 36 -7.71 -2.88 -2.21
N TYR A 37 -6.51 -3.20 -1.72
CA TYR A 37 -5.86 -2.53 -0.61
C TYR A 37 -5.56 -1.07 -0.94
N SER A 38 -4.98 -0.80 -2.12
CA SER A 38 -4.64 0.56 -2.56
C SER A 38 -5.89 1.43 -2.72
N VAL A 39 -6.98 0.87 -3.27
CA VAL A 39 -8.28 1.56 -3.33
C VAL A 39 -8.79 1.88 -1.93
N GLY A 40 -8.72 0.92 -1.00
CA GLY A 40 -9.10 1.14 0.40
C GLY A 40 -8.33 2.28 1.06
N LEU A 41 -7.01 2.36 0.84
CA LEU A 41 -6.18 3.45 1.35
C LEU A 41 -6.59 4.82 0.78
N ILE A 42 -6.80 4.92 -0.53
CA ILE A 42 -7.19 6.18 -1.20
C ILE A 42 -8.58 6.63 -0.72
N CYS A 43 -9.54 5.71 -0.65
CA CYS A 43 -10.88 5.97 -0.12
C CYS A 43 -10.82 6.48 1.33
N ARG A 44 -10.00 5.88 2.18
CA ARG A 44 -9.82 6.31 3.56
C ARG A 44 -9.25 7.73 3.66
N GLU A 45 -8.20 8.05 2.90
CA GLU A 45 -7.60 9.39 2.91
C GLU A 45 -8.53 10.48 2.36
N THR A 46 -9.53 10.10 1.57
CA THR A 46 -10.56 11.01 1.04
C THR A 46 -11.89 10.93 1.79
N SER A 47 -11.89 10.34 2.99
CA SER A 47 -13.06 10.25 3.87
C SER A 47 -14.26 9.50 3.27
N VAL A 48 -14.02 8.61 2.31
CA VAL A 48 -15.04 7.70 1.80
C VAL A 48 -15.32 6.62 2.86
N PRO A 49 -16.59 6.33 3.21
CA PRO A 49 -16.92 5.27 4.16
C PRO A 49 -16.46 3.89 3.69
N VAL A 50 -16.10 3.02 4.65
CA VAL A 50 -15.60 1.67 4.35
C VAL A 50 -16.62 0.82 3.59
N GLU A 51 -17.91 1.04 3.84
CA GLU A 51 -19.02 0.36 3.16
C GLU A 51 -19.05 0.71 1.68
N GLN A 52 -18.86 1.98 1.35
CA GLN A 52 -18.82 2.46 -0.04
C GLN A 52 -17.58 1.96 -0.77
N ALA A 53 -16.41 2.02 -0.12
CA ALA A 53 -15.17 1.48 -0.68
C ALA A 53 -15.27 -0.04 -0.92
N THR A 54 -15.86 -0.76 0.03
CA THR A 54 -16.08 -2.22 -0.09
C THR A 54 -17.03 -2.55 -1.23
N ALA A 55 -18.14 -1.82 -1.36
CA ALA A 55 -19.10 -2.02 -2.44
C ALA A 55 -18.47 -1.78 -3.82
N LEU A 56 -17.67 -0.72 -3.94
CA LEU A 56 -16.94 -0.39 -5.16
C LEU A 56 -15.99 -1.51 -5.59
N VAL A 57 -15.15 -1.99 -4.67
CA VAL A 57 -14.18 -3.04 -4.96
C VAL A 57 -14.90 -4.39 -5.18
N ALA A 58 -15.99 -4.67 -4.48
CA ALA A 58 -16.81 -5.85 -4.72
C ALA A 58 -17.38 -5.87 -6.15
N ALA A 59 -17.94 -4.75 -6.61
CA ALA A 59 -18.46 -4.61 -7.97
C ALA A 59 -17.35 -4.78 -9.03
N TRP A 60 -16.18 -4.20 -8.81
CA TRP A 60 -15.01 -4.44 -9.66
C TRP A 60 -14.60 -5.92 -9.67
N SER A 61 -14.56 -6.56 -8.50
CA SER A 61 -14.09 -7.93 -8.36
C SER A 61 -15.00 -8.94 -9.07
N GLU A 62 -16.32 -8.71 -9.07
CA GLU A 62 -17.27 -9.53 -9.82
C GLU A 62 -17.17 -9.28 -11.33
N ARG A 63 -16.99 -8.03 -11.76
CA ARG A 63 -16.71 -7.72 -13.19
C ARG A 63 -15.45 -8.42 -13.68
N LEU A 64 -14.37 -8.41 -12.90
CA LEU A 64 -13.14 -9.13 -13.22
C LEU A 64 -13.38 -10.64 -13.38
N ARG A 65 -14.17 -11.24 -12.48
CA ARG A 65 -14.51 -12.66 -12.52
C ARG A 65 -15.37 -13.04 -13.71
N MET A 66 -16.27 -12.15 -14.14
CA MET A 66 -17.15 -12.37 -15.29
C MET A 66 -16.47 -12.10 -16.62
N ALA A 67 -15.56 -11.12 -16.68
CA ALA A 67 -14.86 -10.72 -17.90
C ALA A 67 -13.74 -11.69 -18.30
N LEU A 68 -13.25 -12.51 -17.36
CA LEU A 68 -12.18 -13.48 -17.60
C LEU A 68 -12.72 -14.92 -17.64
N PRO A 69 -12.83 -15.55 -18.82
CA PRO A 69 -13.33 -16.92 -18.92
C PRO A 69 -12.42 -17.95 -18.22
N ASP A 70 -11.13 -17.67 -18.14
CA ASP A 70 -10.08 -18.49 -17.50
C ASP A 70 -9.73 -18.03 -16.07
N PHE A 71 -10.62 -17.27 -15.41
CA PHE A 71 -10.36 -16.68 -14.08
C PHE A 71 -9.84 -17.70 -13.06
N ARG A 72 -10.41 -18.90 -13.03
CA ARG A 72 -10.03 -19.96 -12.07
C ARG A 72 -8.64 -20.54 -12.33
N GLU A 73 -8.21 -20.51 -13.59
CA GLU A 73 -6.89 -20.99 -14.01
C GLU A 73 -5.83 -19.93 -13.70
N ARG A 74 -6.15 -18.65 -13.95
CA ARG A 74 -5.28 -17.52 -13.61
C ARG A 74 -5.12 -17.29 -12.11
N TYR A 75 -6.18 -17.54 -11.34
CA TYR A 75 -6.23 -17.30 -9.89
C TYR A 75 -6.66 -18.55 -9.13
N PRO A 76 -5.81 -19.59 -9.06
CA PRO A 76 -6.17 -20.88 -8.47
C PRO A 76 -6.54 -20.81 -6.99
N ARG A 77 -6.09 -19.78 -6.25
CA ARG A 77 -6.52 -19.59 -4.84
C ARG A 77 -7.97 -19.13 -4.72
N TYR A 78 -8.55 -18.58 -5.79
CA TYR A 78 -9.89 -17.97 -5.81
C TYR A 78 -10.94 -18.83 -6.53
N LYS A 79 -10.72 -20.16 -6.59
CA LYS A 79 -11.69 -21.13 -7.13
C LYS A 79 -13.07 -21.04 -6.46
N LYS A 80 -13.10 -20.80 -5.14
CA LYS A 80 -14.34 -20.61 -4.37
C LYS A 80 -14.74 -19.13 -4.39
N PRO A 81 -15.91 -18.77 -4.95
CA PRO A 81 -16.34 -17.37 -5.02
C PRO A 81 -16.46 -16.69 -3.65
N SER A 82 -16.87 -17.44 -2.60
CA SER A 82 -16.96 -16.92 -1.24
C SER A 82 -15.60 -16.52 -0.66
N LEU A 83 -14.57 -17.36 -0.87
CA LEU A 83 -13.21 -17.05 -0.44
C LEU A 83 -12.67 -15.82 -1.18
N TYR A 84 -12.93 -15.73 -2.48
CA TYR A 84 -12.52 -14.57 -3.27
C TYR A 84 -13.15 -13.26 -2.75
N ARG A 85 -14.47 -13.23 -2.56
CA ARG A 85 -15.19 -12.07 -2.01
C ARG A 85 -14.66 -11.68 -0.63
N TYR A 86 -14.45 -12.67 0.23
CA TYR A 86 -13.87 -12.44 1.56
C TYR A 86 -12.49 -11.79 1.47
N GLN A 87 -11.61 -12.27 0.59
CA GLN A 87 -10.25 -11.75 0.45
C GLN A 87 -10.24 -10.30 -0.07
N VAL A 88 -11.11 -9.99 -1.03
CA VAL A 88 -11.27 -8.64 -1.56
C VAL A 88 -11.79 -7.68 -0.48
N GLN A 89 -12.82 -8.08 0.26
CA GLN A 89 -13.36 -7.31 1.39
C GLN A 89 -12.32 -7.17 2.52
N TYR A 90 -11.57 -8.23 2.80
CA TYR A 90 -10.52 -8.23 3.81
C TYR A 90 -9.41 -7.22 3.47
N ALA A 91 -9.02 -7.11 2.20
CA ALA A 91 -8.03 -6.12 1.77
C ALA A 91 -8.51 -4.68 2.04
N VAL A 92 -9.75 -4.36 1.64
CA VAL A 92 -10.32 -3.02 1.89
C VAL A 92 -10.42 -2.74 3.38
N THR A 93 -11.03 -3.64 4.15
CA THR A 93 -11.19 -3.44 5.61
C THR A 93 -9.85 -3.36 6.34
N SER A 94 -8.83 -4.07 5.88
CA SER A 94 -7.47 -3.99 6.43
C SER A 94 -6.85 -2.61 6.19
N ALA A 95 -7.06 -2.00 5.03
CA ALA A 95 -6.59 -0.66 4.74
C ALA A 95 -7.20 0.40 5.68
N TYR A 96 -8.46 0.22 6.08
CA TYR A 96 -9.11 1.10 7.06
C TYR A 96 -8.60 0.88 8.50
N LYS A 97 -8.23 -0.35 8.85
CA LYS A 97 -7.72 -0.70 10.18
C LYS A 97 -6.25 -0.30 10.40
N ARG A 98 -5.44 -0.31 9.35
CA ARG A 98 -3.99 0.00 9.41
C ARG A 98 -3.73 1.48 9.17
N THR A 99 -3.93 2.29 10.20
CA THR A 99 -3.84 3.76 10.13
C THR A 99 -2.44 4.27 9.75
N GLN A 100 -1.40 3.47 10.01
CA GLN A 100 -0.02 3.78 9.65
C GLN A 100 0.29 3.65 8.15
N ASP A 101 -0.48 2.84 7.42
CA ASP A 101 -0.25 2.62 5.99
C ASP A 101 -0.83 3.81 5.21
N LYS A 102 -0.09 4.35 4.23
CA LYS A 102 -0.54 5.48 3.39
C LYS A 102 -0.58 5.09 1.91
N PRO A 103 -1.39 5.77 1.07
CA PRO A 103 -1.37 5.55 -0.37
C PRO A 103 0.02 5.84 -0.95
N ALA A 104 0.65 4.80 -1.51
CA ALA A 104 2.01 4.92 -2.01
C ALA A 104 2.06 5.15 -3.53
N SER A 105 2.72 6.24 -3.95
CA SER A 105 2.81 6.61 -5.38
C SER A 105 3.61 5.58 -6.19
N ARG A 106 4.65 5.00 -5.59
CA ARG A 106 5.46 3.93 -6.17
C ARG A 106 4.64 2.66 -6.37
N LYS A 107 3.84 2.28 -5.37
CA LYS A 107 2.97 1.10 -5.46
C LYS A 107 1.89 1.30 -6.53
N PHE A 108 1.26 2.47 -6.56
CA PHE A 108 0.31 2.85 -7.60
C PHE A 108 0.92 2.70 -9.00
N THR A 109 2.11 3.27 -9.22
CA THR A 109 2.81 3.23 -10.51
C THR A 109 3.18 1.81 -10.90
N SER A 110 3.61 0.98 -9.94
CA SER A 110 3.90 -0.44 -10.16
C SER A 110 2.66 -1.24 -10.61
N LEU A 111 1.48 -0.93 -10.07
CA LEU A 111 0.24 -1.61 -10.41
C LEU A 111 -0.33 -1.14 -11.75
N THR A 112 -0.38 0.17 -11.97
CA THR A 112 -1.08 0.78 -13.12
C THR A 112 -0.18 1.00 -14.33
N LYS A 113 1.15 1.00 -14.14
CA LYS A 113 2.16 1.47 -15.12
C LYS A 113 1.93 2.91 -15.58
N LYS A 114 1.17 3.70 -14.81
CA LYS A 114 0.88 5.11 -15.04
C LYS A 114 1.37 5.92 -13.85
N ALA A 115 1.72 7.18 -14.10
CA ALA A 115 2.05 8.10 -13.03
C ALA A 115 0.84 8.30 -12.10
N ALA A 116 1.08 8.40 -10.80
CA ALA A 116 0.06 8.72 -9.82
C ALA A 116 -0.52 10.14 -10.11
N PRO A 117 -1.86 10.30 -10.16
CA PRO A 117 -2.49 11.62 -10.31
C PRO A 117 -2.00 12.60 -9.23
N ALA A 118 -1.86 13.89 -9.53
CA ALA A 118 -1.32 14.84 -8.56
C ALA A 118 -2.29 15.08 -7.37
N ALA A 119 -2.02 14.45 -6.22
CA ALA A 119 -2.82 14.57 -5.01
C ALA A 119 -1.95 14.70 -3.75
N SER A 120 -2.48 15.32 -2.70
CA SER A 120 -1.73 15.57 -1.46
C SER A 120 -1.58 14.34 -0.55
N PHE A 121 -2.37 13.30 -0.79
CA PHE A 121 -2.43 12.07 0.01
C PHE A 121 -1.45 10.97 -0.43
N TRP A 122 -0.81 11.13 -1.60
CA TRP A 122 0.31 10.27 -1.96
C TRP A 122 1.45 10.47 -0.98
N ASP A 123 2.33 9.47 -0.86
CA ASP A 123 3.60 9.60 -0.14
C ASP A 123 4.15 11.02 -0.32
N ARG A 124 4.09 11.81 0.75
CA ARG A 124 4.81 13.09 0.74
C ARG A 124 6.27 12.69 0.58
N PRO A 125 7.06 13.34 -0.31
CA PRO A 125 8.49 13.29 -0.10
C PRO A 125 8.69 13.71 1.36
N GLU A 126 9.35 12.87 2.15
CA GLU A 126 9.82 13.29 3.45
C GLU A 126 10.75 14.49 3.19
N THR A 127 10.21 15.71 3.21
CA THR A 127 10.99 16.91 3.42
C THR A 127 11.33 16.91 4.91
N GLY A 128 12.33 16.10 5.24
CA GLY A 128 13.03 16.03 6.51
C GLY A 128 14.50 15.70 6.17
N PRO A 129 15.46 16.41 6.77
CA PRO A 129 16.82 16.46 6.24
C PRO A 129 17.55 15.13 6.39
N GLU A 130 18.57 15.00 5.54
CA GLU A 130 19.74 14.15 5.67
C GLU A 130 20.11 13.82 7.13
N SER A 131 20.52 12.57 7.36
CA SER A 131 20.89 11.97 8.64
C SER A 131 21.54 12.90 9.67
N PRO A 132 21.24 12.77 10.98
CA PRO A 132 22.25 13.04 11.98
C PRO A 132 23.16 11.81 12.10
N ASP A 133 24.45 12.08 11.94
CA ASP A 133 25.60 11.23 12.22
C ASP A 133 25.35 10.12 13.25
N LYS A 134 25.73 8.88 12.89
CA LYS A 134 26.13 7.89 13.90
C LYS A 134 27.21 8.53 14.78
N PRO A 135 27.12 8.50 16.11
CA PRO A 135 28.26 8.85 16.94
C PRO A 135 29.41 7.88 16.64
N LYS A 136 30.49 8.43 16.10
CA LYS A 136 31.83 7.85 16.10
C LYS A 136 32.34 7.85 17.54
N ASP A 137 32.00 6.83 18.32
CA ASP A 137 32.78 6.52 19.52
C ASP A 137 34.04 5.74 19.09
N LYS A 138 35.18 6.43 19.13
CA LYS A 138 36.52 5.83 19.22
C LYS A 138 36.83 5.53 20.71
N PRO A 139 38.03 5.04 21.06
CA PRO A 139 38.44 3.65 21.05
C PRO A 139 38.82 3.12 22.45
N ALA A 140 38.97 1.80 22.55
CA ALA A 140 39.84 1.06 23.47
C ALA A 140 39.62 1.21 24.98
N ASP A 141 39.19 0.11 25.61
CA ASP A 141 39.74 -0.26 26.92
C ASP A 141 40.09 -1.75 26.92
N LYS A 142 41.35 -2.04 26.62
CA LYS A 142 41.94 -3.38 26.78
C LYS A 142 42.06 -3.62 28.28
N LYS A 143 41.12 -4.38 28.85
CA LYS A 143 41.30 -4.97 30.18
C LYS A 143 42.51 -5.92 30.16
N VAL A 144 43.58 -5.41 30.76
CA VAL A 144 44.79 -6.10 31.18
C VAL A 144 44.39 -7.31 32.04
N ARG A 145 44.80 -8.52 31.62
CA ARG A 145 44.80 -9.71 32.49
C ARG A 145 46.15 -9.77 33.22
N PRO A 146 46.19 -9.93 34.55
CA PRO A 146 47.45 -10.02 35.26
C PRO A 146 48.04 -11.44 35.15
N GLY A 147 49.33 -11.47 34.81
CA GLY A 147 50.34 -12.37 35.37
C GLY A 147 50.20 -13.89 35.18
N LYS A 148 51.07 -14.47 34.34
CA LYS A 148 51.99 -15.53 34.80
C LYS A 148 53.24 -15.57 33.91
N ILE A 149 54.35 -15.13 34.49
CA ILE A 149 55.71 -15.25 33.95
C ILE A 149 56.34 -16.45 34.65
N ILE A 150 56.81 -17.45 33.90
CA ILE A 150 57.99 -18.30 34.19
C ILE A 150 58.33 -18.94 32.82
N ALA A 151 59.36 -18.54 32.06
CA ALA A 151 60.81 -18.62 32.25
C ALA A 151 61.34 -20.07 32.29
N THR A 152 62.10 -20.41 31.24
CA THR A 152 62.92 -21.62 30.96
C THR A 152 62.20 -22.83 30.40
#